data_AF-A0A7R8ZHY5-F1
#
_entry.id   AF-A0A7R8ZHY5-F1
#
_cell.length_a   1.000
_cell.length_b   1.000
_cell.length_c   1.000
_cell.angle_alpha   90.00
_cell.angle_beta   90.00
_cell.angle_gamma   90.00
#
_symmetry.space_group_name_H-M   'P 1'
#
loop_
_entity.id
_entity.type
_entity.pdbx_description
1 polymer ?
#
loop_
_entity_poly.entity_id
_entity_poly.type
_entity_poly.pdbx_seq_one_letter_code
_entity_poly.pdbx_strand_id
1 'polypeptide(L)'
;GRGARGSDLTRVRGAPAIAIVGCLSLAVELRKEVFDSKKVLRQEVEGKLNYLVSARPTAVNMKMATEELITLVNLIDKDDSIEPEEMKAKFIAAIEAMLEKDVADNHAIGDAGARAILSHAPDDYLTRVLTHCNTGSLATAGYGTALGVIRNLHTRKR
;
A
#
# COMPACT_ATOMS: atom_id res chain seq x y z
N GLY A 1 -26.06 30.13 0.73
CA GLY A 1 -24.60 30.23 0.85
C GLY A 1 -24.15 29.84 2.25
N ARG A 2 -23.61 28.63 2.39
CA ARG A 2 -22.74 28.12 3.48
C ARG A 2 -21.96 26.99 2.80
N GLY A 3 -20.89 27.28 2.08
CA GLY A 3 -19.58 27.43 2.70
C GLY A 3 -18.98 26.04 2.93
N ALA A 4 -18.77 25.28 1.85
CA ALA A 4 -17.96 24.06 1.84
C ALA A 4 -16.52 24.47 2.16
N ARG A 5 -16.22 24.57 3.45
CA ARG A 5 -14.87 24.77 3.96
C ARG A 5 -14.23 23.40 4.13
N GLY A 6 -13.06 23.26 3.51
CA GLY A 6 -12.06 22.27 3.90
C GLY A 6 -12.11 21.00 3.07
N SER A 7 -11.27 20.96 2.04
CA SER A 7 -10.41 19.81 1.76
C SER A 7 -9.69 19.40 3.05
N ASP A 8 -10.38 18.65 3.89
CA ASP A 8 -9.94 18.27 5.22
C ASP A 8 -8.70 17.38 5.14
N LEU A 9 -7.81 17.51 6.13
CA LEU A 9 -6.41 17.14 6.07
C LEU A 9 -6.18 15.70 5.58
N THR A 10 -5.52 15.51 4.43
CA THR A 10 -4.81 14.24 4.18
C THR A 10 -3.58 14.19 5.09
N ARG A 11 -3.80 13.77 6.36
CA ARG A 11 -2.74 13.53 7.35
C ARG A 11 -1.69 12.53 6.86
N VAL A 12 -2.05 11.69 5.88
CA VAL A 12 -1.18 10.71 5.24
C VAL A 12 -0.70 11.25 3.89
N ARG A 13 0.62 11.20 3.66
CA ARG A 13 1.28 11.62 2.42
C ARG A 13 2.15 10.49 1.89
N GLY A 14 2.42 10.48 0.58
CA GLY A 14 3.14 9.42 -0.11
C GLY A 14 2.20 8.42 -0.76
N ALA A 15 2.45 8.11 -2.04
CA ALA A 15 1.54 7.28 -2.84
C ALA A 15 1.32 5.88 -2.25
N PRO A 16 2.37 5.15 -1.78
CA PRO A 16 2.18 3.87 -1.12
C PRO A 16 1.39 3.97 0.19
N ALA A 17 1.74 4.90 1.08
CA ALA A 17 1.05 5.07 2.36
C ALA A 17 -0.43 5.42 2.19
N ILE A 18 -0.77 6.27 1.20
CA ILE A 18 -2.17 6.61 0.89
C ILE A 18 -2.96 5.36 0.46
N ALA A 19 -2.38 4.51 -0.39
CA ALA A 19 -3.03 3.29 -0.86
C ALA A 19 -3.27 2.29 0.28
N ILE A 20 -2.23 2.02 1.08
CA ILE A 20 -2.28 1.07 2.20
C ILE A 20 -3.29 1.52 3.25
N VAL A 21 -3.28 2.81 3.64
CA VAL A 21 -4.24 3.33 4.62
C VAL A 21 -5.67 3.26 4.09
N GLY A 22 -5.90 3.54 2.81
CA GLY A 22 -7.21 3.38 2.18
C GLY A 22 -7.74 1.94 2.29
N CYS A 23 -6.91 0.96 1.95
CA CYS A 23 -7.27 -0.45 2.02
C CYS A 23 -7.44 -0.94 3.47
N LEU A 24 -6.56 -0.53 4.40
CA LEU A 24 -6.71 -0.86 5.82
C LEU A 24 -7.97 -0.26 6.44
N SER A 25 -8.38 0.92 6.00
CA SER A 25 -9.64 1.53 6.44
C SER A 25 -10.84 0.65 6.06
N LEU A 26 -10.84 0.10 4.84
CA LEU A 26 -11.82 -0.89 4.41
C LEU A 26 -11.81 -2.14 5.30
N ALA A 27 -10.65 -2.70 5.62
CA ALA A 27 -10.55 -3.86 6.52
C ALA A 27 -11.16 -3.57 7.91
N VAL A 28 -10.93 -2.38 8.47
CA VAL A 28 -11.50 -1.96 9.76
C VAL A 28 -13.03 -1.84 9.69
N GLU A 29 -13.58 -1.38 8.57
CA GLU A 29 -15.03 -1.34 8.36
C GLU A 29 -15.62 -2.75 8.25
N LEU A 30 -15.02 -3.62 7.42
CA LEU A 30 -15.49 -5.00 7.24
C LEU A 30 -15.50 -5.80 8.55
N ARG A 31 -14.54 -5.55 9.46
CA ARG A 31 -14.52 -6.20 10.80
C ARG A 31 -15.78 -5.93 11.63
N LYS A 32 -16.49 -4.82 11.38
CA LYS A 32 -17.71 -4.42 12.11
C LYS A 32 -18.99 -4.92 11.45
N GLU A 33 -18.89 -5.40 10.21
CA GLU A 33 -20.03 -5.79 9.39
C GLU A 33 -20.21 -7.32 9.41
N VAL A 34 -21.47 -7.74 9.27
CA VAL A 34 -21.88 -9.13 9.12
C VAL A 34 -22.59 -9.23 7.78
N PHE A 35 -22.31 -10.31 7.04
CA PHE A 35 -22.81 -10.49 5.69
C PHE A 35 -23.56 -11.81 5.57
N ASP A 36 -24.77 -11.75 5.01
CA ASP A 36 -25.63 -12.92 4.84
C ASP A 36 -25.15 -13.86 3.72
N SER A 37 -24.27 -13.40 2.82
CA SER A 37 -23.71 -14.22 1.75
C SER A 37 -22.38 -13.67 1.21
N LYS A 38 -21.59 -14.56 0.58
CA LYS A 38 -20.35 -14.20 -0.14
C LYS A 38 -20.59 -13.15 -1.22
N LYS A 39 -21.71 -13.25 -1.94
CA LYS A 39 -22.11 -12.29 -2.99
C LYS A 39 -22.29 -10.88 -2.44
N VAL A 40 -22.96 -10.71 -1.31
CA VAL A 40 -23.19 -9.40 -0.69
C VAL A 40 -21.85 -8.81 -0.23
N LEU A 41 -21.02 -9.62 0.44
CA LEU A 41 -19.67 -9.22 0.84
C LEU A 41 -18.83 -8.76 -0.36
N ARG A 42 -18.82 -9.54 -1.46
CA ARG A 42 -18.08 -9.19 -2.67
C ARG A 42 -18.54 -7.87 -3.27
N GLN A 43 -19.85 -7.66 -3.39
CA GLN A 43 -20.42 -6.42 -3.94
C GLN A 43 -20.06 -5.21 -3.08
N GLU A 44 -20.13 -5.35 -1.76
CA GLU A 44 -19.74 -4.29 -0.81
C GLU A 44 -18.25 -3.94 -0.97
N VAL A 45 -17.38 -4.96 -0.99
CA VAL A 45 -15.94 -4.78 -1.18
C VAL A 45 -15.64 -4.10 -2.51
N GLU A 46 -16.19 -4.59 -3.62
CA GLU A 46 -15.99 -3.99 -4.95
C GLU A 46 -16.48 -2.54 -4.98
N GLY A 47 -17.63 -2.25 -4.37
CA GLY A 47 -18.17 -0.89 -4.25
C GLY A 47 -17.22 0.05 -3.50
N LYS A 48 -16.76 -0.36 -2.32
CA LYS A 48 -15.83 0.44 -1.50
C LYS A 48 -14.46 0.62 -2.18
N LEU A 49 -13.91 -0.41 -2.83
CA LEU A 49 -12.66 -0.30 -3.59
C LEU A 49 -12.79 0.65 -4.79
N ASN A 50 -13.88 0.56 -5.55
CA ASN A 50 -14.14 1.47 -6.67
C ASN A 50 -14.30 2.92 -6.20
N TYR A 51 -14.94 3.13 -5.04
CA TYR A 51 -15.03 4.45 -4.42
C TYR A 51 -13.64 5.02 -4.10
N LEU A 52 -12.73 4.23 -3.50
CA LEU A 52 -11.36 4.64 -3.21
C LEU A 52 -10.60 5.10 -4.46
N VAL A 53 -10.74 4.40 -5.58
CA VAL A 53 -10.14 4.81 -6.87
C VAL A 53 -10.76 6.12 -7.35
N SER A 54 -12.08 6.23 -7.32
CA SER A 54 -12.80 7.41 -7.83
C SER A 54 -12.47 8.70 -7.06
N ALA A 55 -12.15 8.60 -5.77
CA ALA A 55 -11.82 9.74 -4.93
C ALA A 55 -10.47 10.39 -5.32
N ARG A 56 -9.53 9.61 -5.88
CA ARG A 56 -8.21 10.08 -6.33
C ARG A 56 -7.76 9.35 -7.60
N PRO A 57 -8.36 9.64 -8.77
CA PRO A 57 -8.22 8.83 -9.99
C PRO A 57 -6.80 8.79 -10.58
N THR A 58 -5.92 9.72 -10.18
CA THR A 58 -4.51 9.76 -10.59
C THR A 58 -3.57 9.02 -9.64
N ALA A 59 -4.07 8.46 -8.53
CA ALA A 59 -3.26 7.70 -7.58
C ALA A 59 -3.02 6.27 -8.09
N VAL A 60 -2.00 6.09 -8.92
CA VAL A 60 -1.66 4.80 -9.54
C VAL A 60 -1.49 3.68 -8.51
N ASN A 61 -0.81 3.92 -7.38
CA ASN A 61 -0.68 2.93 -6.31
C ASN A 61 -2.02 2.49 -5.72
N MET A 62 -2.99 3.42 -5.60
CA MET A 62 -4.34 3.08 -5.13
C MET A 62 -5.03 2.19 -6.16
N LYS A 63 -4.98 2.56 -7.45
CA LYS A 63 -5.59 1.78 -8.52
C LYS A 63 -5.05 0.34 -8.55
N MET A 64 -3.72 0.18 -8.52
CA MET A 64 -3.09 -1.14 -8.52
C MET A 64 -3.52 -1.97 -7.29
N ALA A 65 -3.45 -1.39 -6.09
CA ALA A 65 -3.88 -2.04 -4.85
C ALA A 65 -5.34 -2.51 -4.93
N THR A 66 -6.24 -1.66 -5.43
CA THR A 66 -7.66 -2.00 -5.56
C THR A 66 -7.91 -3.06 -6.62
N GLU A 67 -7.17 -3.07 -7.74
CA GLU A 67 -7.28 -4.09 -8.78
C GLU A 67 -6.83 -5.47 -8.27
N GLU A 68 -5.73 -5.52 -7.50
CA GLU A 68 -5.26 -6.74 -6.83
C GLU A 68 -6.31 -7.27 -5.84
N LEU A 69 -6.90 -6.38 -5.03
CA LEU A 69 -7.93 -6.76 -4.05
C LEU A 69 -9.25 -7.17 -4.71
N ILE A 70 -9.68 -6.52 -5.80
CA ILE A 70 -10.85 -6.93 -6.59
C ILE A 70 -10.61 -8.33 -7.16
N THR A 71 -9.43 -8.60 -7.69
CA THR A 71 -9.08 -9.93 -8.21
C THR A 71 -9.12 -10.98 -7.10
N LEU A 72 -8.58 -10.65 -5.93
CA LEU A 72 -8.55 -11.52 -4.77
C LEU A 72 -9.96 -11.85 -4.27
N VAL A 73 -10.83 -10.86 -4.05
CA VAL A 73 -12.18 -11.11 -3.53
C VAL A 73 -12.99 -11.95 -4.52
N ASN A 74 -12.82 -11.73 -5.82
CA ASN A 74 -13.43 -12.55 -6.87
C ASN A 74 -12.89 -13.98 -6.91
N LEU A 75 -11.62 -14.20 -6.56
CA LEU A 75 -11.04 -15.53 -6.45
C LEU A 75 -11.60 -16.27 -5.24
N ILE A 76 -11.67 -15.61 -4.08
CA ILE A 76 -12.19 -16.19 -2.83
C ILE A 76 -13.70 -16.49 -2.96
N ASP A 77 -14.48 -15.63 -3.61
CA ASP A 77 -15.93 -15.84 -3.84
C ASP A 77 -16.23 -17.15 -4.58
N LYS A 78 -15.33 -17.60 -5.47
CA LYS A 78 -15.46 -18.83 -6.26
C LYS A 78 -15.17 -20.11 -5.47
N ASP A 79 -14.63 -20.00 -4.26
CA ASP A 79 -14.39 -21.15 -3.41
C ASP A 79 -15.67 -21.53 -2.66
N ASP A 80 -16.37 -22.56 -3.11
CA ASP A 80 -17.62 -23.03 -2.49
C ASP A 80 -17.38 -23.81 -1.18
N SER A 81 -16.13 -24.06 -0.80
CA SER A 81 -15.81 -24.74 0.46
C SER A 81 -15.81 -23.82 1.69
N ILE A 82 -15.97 -22.50 1.48
CA ILE A 82 -15.86 -21.51 2.55
C ILE A 82 -17.13 -20.68 2.72
N GLU A 83 -17.38 -20.32 3.97
CA GLU A 83 -18.52 -19.50 4.39
C GLU A 83 -18.21 -17.99 4.29
N PRO A 84 -19.25 -17.12 4.28
CA PRO A 84 -19.06 -15.66 4.17
C PRO A 84 -18.11 -15.07 5.23
N GLU A 85 -18.16 -15.58 6.46
CA GLU A 85 -17.29 -15.11 7.54
C GLU A 85 -15.82 -15.49 7.32
N GLU A 86 -15.57 -16.69 6.78
CA GLU A 86 -14.20 -17.11 6.43
C GLU A 86 -13.66 -16.32 5.24
N MET A 87 -14.49 -16.07 4.22
CA MET A 87 -14.15 -15.19 3.10
C MET A 87 -13.77 -13.79 3.60
N LYS A 88 -14.56 -13.22 4.53
CA LYS A 88 -14.28 -11.92 5.16
C LYS A 88 -12.93 -11.93 5.88
N ALA A 89 -12.68 -12.96 6.69
CA ALA A 89 -11.42 -13.11 7.42
C ALA A 89 -10.21 -13.23 6.50
N LYS A 90 -10.28 -14.06 5.44
CA LYS A 90 -9.22 -14.20 4.43
C LYS A 90 -8.94 -12.88 3.70
N PHE A 91 -9.99 -12.15 3.33
CA PHE A 91 -9.86 -10.88 2.64
C PHE A 91 -9.22 -9.80 3.53
N ILE A 92 -9.62 -9.70 4.81
CA ILE A 92 -9.00 -8.81 5.79
C ILE A 92 -7.52 -9.16 5.99
N ALA A 93 -7.19 -10.44 6.17
CA ALA A 93 -5.81 -10.89 6.36
C ALA A 93 -4.93 -10.53 5.15
N ALA A 94 -5.47 -10.62 3.93
CA ALA A 94 -4.75 -10.23 2.73
C ALA A 94 -4.48 -8.71 2.67
N ILE A 95 -5.44 -7.87 3.07
CA ILE A 95 -5.23 -6.42 3.17
C ILE A 95 -4.13 -6.12 4.19
N GLU A 96 -4.15 -6.79 5.35
CA GLU A 96 -3.13 -6.59 6.39
C GLU A 96 -1.74 -7.02 5.93
N ALA A 97 -1.65 -8.11 5.16
CA ALA A 97 -0.40 -8.57 4.57
C ALA A 97 0.22 -7.56 3.56
N MET A 98 -0.57 -6.65 2.99
CA MET A 98 -0.04 -5.60 2.11
C MET A 98 0.92 -4.66 2.84
N LEU A 99 0.72 -4.43 4.14
CA LEU A 99 1.62 -3.61 4.95
C LEU A 99 3.01 -4.24 5.05
N GLU A 100 3.04 -5.53 5.40
CA GLU A 100 4.28 -6.29 5.53
C GLU A 100 5.00 -6.41 4.19
N LYS A 101 4.24 -6.63 3.11
CA LYS A 101 4.76 -6.67 1.75
C LYS A 101 5.39 -5.33 1.35
N ASP A 102 4.76 -4.19 1.61
CA ASP A 102 5.33 -2.88 1.27
C ASP A 102 6.65 -2.63 2.04
N VAL A 103 6.73 -3.02 3.31
CA VAL A 103 7.98 -2.95 4.08
C VAL A 103 9.07 -3.82 3.45
N ALA A 104 8.76 -5.07 3.12
CA ALA A 104 9.70 -5.99 2.48
C ALA A 104 10.18 -5.48 1.11
N ASP A 105 9.26 -4.99 0.28
CA ASP A 105 9.55 -4.41 -1.03
C ASP A 105 10.45 -3.17 -0.89
N ASN A 106 10.19 -2.29 0.09
CA ASN A 106 11.03 -1.12 0.36
C ASN A 106 12.46 -1.51 0.75
N HIS A 107 12.62 -2.56 1.57
CA HIS A 107 13.95 -3.10 1.90
C HIS A 107 14.66 -3.66 0.67
N ALA A 108 13.96 -4.42 -0.17
CA ALA A 108 14.51 -4.99 -1.40
C ALA A 108 14.93 -3.88 -2.39
N ILE A 109 14.11 -2.84 -2.56
CA ILE A 109 14.44 -1.65 -3.36
C ILE A 109 15.71 -0.98 -2.83
N GLY A 110 15.81 -0.83 -1.50
CA GLY A 110 16.98 -0.24 -0.87
C GLY A 110 18.27 -1.01 -1.14
N ASP A 111 18.25 -2.33 -0.99
CA ASP A 111 19.40 -3.19 -1.28
C ASP A 111 19.77 -3.18 -2.76
N ALA A 112 18.79 -3.40 -3.65
CA ALA A 112 19.02 -3.44 -5.08
C ALA A 112 19.56 -2.11 -5.61
N GLY A 113 18.96 -0.99 -5.19
CA GLY A 113 19.40 0.35 -5.58
C GLY A 113 20.81 0.67 -5.07
N ALA A 114 21.13 0.30 -3.83
CA ALA A 114 22.47 0.50 -3.28
C ALA A 114 23.51 -0.32 -4.06
N ARG A 115 23.22 -1.60 -4.35
CA ARG A 115 24.11 -2.45 -5.17
C ARG A 115 24.33 -1.86 -6.57
N ALA A 116 23.27 -1.37 -7.21
CA ALA A 116 23.37 -0.78 -8.55
C ALA A 116 24.18 0.53 -8.57
N ILE A 117 24.08 1.36 -7.52
CA ILE A 117 24.91 2.57 -7.41
C ILE A 117 26.38 2.19 -7.18
N LEU A 118 26.63 1.28 -6.25
CA LEU A 118 27.99 0.88 -5.89
C LEU A 118 28.72 0.11 -7.00
N SER A 119 28.01 -0.57 -7.90
CA SER A 119 28.64 -1.21 -9.07
C SER A 119 29.27 -0.22 -10.05
N HIS A 120 28.95 1.07 -9.93
CA HIS A 120 29.49 2.14 -10.76
C HIS A 120 30.39 3.11 -9.98
N ALA A 121 30.60 2.88 -8.67
CA ALA A 121 31.40 3.73 -7.80
C ALA A 121 32.67 3.00 -7.34
N PRO A 122 33.85 3.66 -7.36
CA PRO A 122 35.05 3.13 -6.74
C PRO A 122 34.84 2.77 -5.27
N ASP A 123 35.62 1.80 -4.76
CA ASP A 123 35.44 1.28 -3.40
C ASP A 123 35.73 2.30 -2.29
N ASP A 124 36.58 3.27 -2.57
CA ASP A 124 36.97 4.37 -1.68
C ASP A 124 36.13 5.64 -1.87
N TYR A 125 35.20 5.64 -2.83
CA TYR A 125 34.35 6.79 -3.08
C TYR A 125 33.12 6.82 -2.17
N LEU A 126 32.94 7.95 -1.49
CA LEU A 126 31.77 8.23 -0.65
C LEU A 126 30.64 8.81 -1.50
N THR A 127 29.58 8.02 -1.66
CA THR A 127 28.44 8.31 -2.53
C THR A 127 27.69 9.56 -2.07
N ARG A 128 27.53 10.53 -2.97
CA ARG A 128 26.68 11.71 -2.76
C ARG A 128 25.40 11.57 -3.56
N VAL A 129 24.27 11.51 -2.86
CA VAL A 129 22.95 11.34 -3.48
C VAL A 129 22.14 12.62 -3.33
N LEU A 130 21.62 13.13 -4.45
CA LEU A 130 20.59 14.17 -4.46
C LEU A 130 19.22 13.49 -4.55
N THR A 131 18.32 13.82 -3.63
CA THR A 131 16.93 13.35 -3.66
C THR A 131 15.97 14.55 -3.60
N HIS A 132 14.75 14.36 -4.06
CA HIS A 132 13.68 15.34 -3.98
C HIS A 132 12.45 14.74 -3.30
N CYS A 133 11.66 15.58 -2.63
CA CYS A 133 10.52 15.18 -1.79
C CYS A 133 10.92 14.28 -0.60
N ASN A 134 9.93 13.64 0.03
CA ASN A 134 10.13 12.63 1.05
C ASN A 134 9.65 11.27 0.53
N THR A 135 10.57 10.32 0.48
CA THR A 135 10.34 8.92 0.06
C THR A 135 10.74 7.95 1.16
N GLY A 136 10.84 8.43 2.41
CA GLY A 136 11.14 7.63 3.59
C GLY A 136 9.93 6.93 4.18
N SER A 137 10.10 6.44 5.40
CA SER A 137 9.05 5.75 6.18
C SER A 137 7.80 6.59 6.47
N LEU A 138 7.84 7.91 6.26
CA LEU A 138 6.63 8.76 6.34
C LEU A 138 5.77 8.69 5.06
N ALA A 139 6.31 8.17 3.95
CA ALA A 139 5.65 8.09 2.65
C ALA A 139 5.27 6.65 2.25
N THR A 140 5.70 5.66 3.03
CA THR A 140 5.49 4.23 2.80
C THR A 140 5.09 3.54 4.11
N ALA A 141 4.85 2.21 4.11
CA ALA A 141 4.62 1.44 5.33
C ALA A 141 5.82 1.41 6.28
N GLY A 142 7.01 1.70 5.75
CA GLY A 142 8.26 1.66 6.50
C GLY A 142 9.45 1.67 5.55
N TYR A 143 10.63 1.99 6.08
CA TYR A 143 11.92 2.03 5.38
C TYR A 143 12.04 3.04 4.21
N GLY A 144 11.09 3.09 3.29
CA GLY A 144 11.06 4.03 2.16
C GLY A 144 11.69 3.47 0.89
N THR A 145 11.49 4.17 -0.22
CA THR A 145 11.99 3.80 -1.55
C THR A 145 13.35 4.42 -1.83
N ALA A 146 13.41 5.62 -2.42
CA ALA A 146 14.69 6.29 -2.70
C ALA A 146 15.48 6.62 -1.41
N LEU A 147 14.79 7.05 -0.34
CA LEU A 147 15.45 7.21 0.96
C LEU A 147 15.86 5.86 1.58
N GLY A 148 15.18 4.76 1.23
CA GLY A 148 15.58 3.40 1.59
C GLY A 148 16.89 2.97 0.94
N VAL A 149 17.14 3.39 -0.31
CA VAL A 149 18.44 3.23 -0.98
C VAL A 149 19.54 4.01 -0.24
N ILE A 150 19.28 5.28 0.09
CA ILE A 150 20.21 6.12 0.85
C ILE A 150 20.52 5.52 2.23
N ARG A 151 19.50 4.99 2.93
CA ARG A 151 19.67 4.27 4.20
C ARG A 151 20.56 3.04 4.04
N ASN A 152 20.39 2.28 2.96
CA ASN A 152 21.19 1.09 2.71
C ASN A 152 22.66 1.43 2.41
N LEU A 153 22.91 2.45 1.57
CA LEU A 153 24.25 3.00 1.32
C LEU A 153 24.93 3.43 2.63
N HIS A 154 24.21 4.17 3.47
CA HIS A 154 24.70 4.61 4.77
C HIS A 154 25.10 3.45 5.69
N THR A 155 24.28 2.39 5.78
CA THR A 155 24.60 1.18 6.57
C THR A 155 25.87 0.48 6.06
N ARG A 156 26.15 0.54 4.75
CA ARG A 156 27.39 0.01 4.16
C ARG A 156 28.60 0.94 4.34
N LYS A 157 28.41 2.14 4.88
CA LYS A 157 29.43 3.19 4.99
C LYS A 157 30.00 3.61 3.63
N ARG A 158 29.15 3.64 2.60
CA ARG A 158 29.49 3.96 1.20
C ARG A 158 28.67 5.13 0.67
#